data_AF-A0A5J4TTK4-F1
#
_entry.id   AF-A0A5J4TTK4-F1
#
_cell.length_a   1.000
_cell.length_b   1.000
_cell.length_c   1.000
_cell.angle_alpha   90.00
_cell.angle_beta   90.00
_cell.angle_gamma   90.00
#
_symmetry.space_group_name_H-M   'P 1'
#
loop_
_entity.id
_entity.type
_entity.pdbx_description
1 polymer ?
#
loop_
_entity_poly.entity_id
_entity_poly.type
_entity_poly.pdbx_seq_one_letter_code
_entity_poly.pdbx_strand_id
1 'polypeptide(L)'
;MLFIVLLTAVLSFGNDAPLQSTQSAPTISSLSQIQGLPSQTGSQNQRFNLQCRFFVSQTYPEAYSQVAEALAVPCALDENYEIILLDPEHTEYLKIDQNSSIIIRNAYTNPTVWQINTTKEEIIQLNTGNLTLINFEFRFIILSNGSISSIYPSSQIVFAGNKLVEGSFNIMKFKDYLSDGAIAGIAVGSLVFVSIVVGVIILTFILHKK
;
A
#
# COMPACT_ATOMS: atom_id res chain seq x y z
N MET A 1 27.15 35.29 -21.39
CA MET A 1 25.73 35.29 -21.84
C MET A 1 24.97 34.01 -21.49
N LEU A 2 25.62 32.89 -21.16
CA LEU A 2 24.93 31.65 -20.75
C LEU A 2 24.33 31.68 -19.33
N PHE A 3 24.83 32.56 -18.44
CA PHE A 3 24.40 32.62 -17.02
C PHE A 3 23.11 33.40 -16.75
N ILE A 4 22.67 34.26 -17.69
CA ILE A 4 21.44 35.06 -17.49
C ILE A 4 20.18 34.28 -17.88
N VAL A 5 20.31 33.23 -18.71
CA VAL A 5 19.18 32.39 -19.13
C VAL A 5 18.78 31.37 -18.05
N LEU A 6 19.71 30.98 -17.15
CA LEU A 6 19.36 30.06 -16.05
C LEU A 6 18.56 30.73 -14.92
N LEU A 7 18.68 32.05 -14.74
CA LEU A 7 18.03 32.75 -13.62
C LEU A 7 16.54 33.04 -13.88
N THR A 8 16.10 33.06 -15.14
CA THR A 8 14.68 33.27 -15.48
C THR A 8 13.84 32.00 -15.41
N ALA A 9 14.44 30.82 -15.40
CA ALA A 9 13.71 29.55 -15.23
C ALA A 9 13.32 29.27 -13.77
N VAL A 10 13.99 29.90 -12.79
CA VAL A 10 13.76 29.66 -11.36
C VAL A 10 12.67 30.57 -10.76
N LEU A 11 12.27 31.65 -11.45
CA LEU A 11 11.29 32.62 -10.94
C LEU A 11 9.88 32.51 -11.54
N SER A 12 9.58 31.48 -12.36
CA SER A 12 8.27 31.34 -13.01
C SER A 12 7.33 30.30 -12.35
N PHE A 13 7.73 29.63 -11.28
CA PHE A 13 6.87 28.69 -10.56
C PHE A 13 6.43 29.27 -9.21
N GLY A 14 5.65 30.35 -9.30
CA GLY A 14 5.09 31.04 -8.15
C GLY A 14 3.87 31.85 -8.58
N ASN A 15 2.90 31.18 -9.20
CA ASN A 15 1.58 31.75 -9.42
C ASN A 15 0.54 30.74 -8.92
N ASP A 16 0.08 30.96 -7.70
CA ASP A 16 -1.10 30.31 -7.13
C ASP A 16 -2.34 30.77 -7.93
N ALA A 17 -2.81 29.92 -8.84
CA ALA A 17 -4.15 29.99 -9.39
C ALA A 17 -4.85 28.66 -9.13
N PRO A 18 -6.09 28.66 -8.58
CA PRO A 18 -6.78 27.44 -8.22
C PRO A 18 -7.27 26.73 -9.49
N LEU A 19 -6.66 25.60 -9.81
CA LEU A 19 -7.16 24.71 -10.87
C LEU A 19 -8.40 23.97 -10.34
N GLN A 20 -9.55 24.30 -10.93
CA GLN A 20 -10.76 23.50 -10.85
C GLN A 20 -10.46 22.06 -11.30
N SER A 21 -10.62 21.11 -10.37
CA SER A 21 -10.54 19.68 -10.66
C SER A 21 -11.79 19.25 -11.43
N THR A 22 -11.72 19.27 -12.75
CA THR A 22 -12.62 18.46 -13.59
C THR A 22 -12.26 16.99 -13.37
N GLN A 23 -13.15 16.28 -12.70
CA GLN A 23 -13.07 14.86 -12.45
C GLN A 23 -13.12 14.10 -13.78
N SER A 24 -11.99 13.56 -14.22
CA SER A 24 -11.93 12.54 -15.27
C SER A 24 -11.60 11.21 -14.61
N ALA A 25 -12.52 10.25 -14.77
CA ALA A 25 -12.35 8.86 -14.36
C ALA A 25 -11.03 8.30 -14.93
N PRO A 26 -10.26 7.50 -14.18
CA PRO A 26 -9.03 6.93 -14.70
C PRO A 26 -9.34 5.92 -15.81
N THR A 27 -8.80 6.22 -16.98
CA THR A 27 -8.64 5.36 -18.14
C THR A 27 -8.02 4.02 -17.73
N ILE A 28 -8.56 2.94 -18.31
CA ILE A 28 -8.35 1.48 -18.14
C ILE A 28 -6.87 1.00 -18.35
N SER A 29 -5.89 1.90 -18.38
CA SER A 29 -4.50 1.60 -18.73
C SER A 29 -3.64 1.00 -17.60
N SER A 30 -4.15 0.91 -16.37
CA SER A 30 -3.42 0.33 -15.22
C SER A 30 -3.73 -1.16 -14.96
N LEU A 31 -4.70 -1.75 -15.67
CA LEU A 31 -5.08 -3.16 -15.48
C LEU A 31 -4.11 -4.14 -16.17
N SER A 32 -3.29 -3.67 -17.11
CA SER A 32 -2.36 -4.50 -17.88
C SER A 32 -1.18 -5.05 -17.06
N GLN A 33 -0.92 -4.52 -15.87
CA GLN A 33 0.09 -5.08 -14.95
C GLN A 33 -0.41 -6.27 -14.12
N ILE A 34 -1.70 -6.64 -14.20
CA ILE A 34 -2.29 -7.78 -13.47
C ILE A 34 -2.43 -9.03 -14.38
N GLN A 35 -2.04 -8.96 -15.66
CA GLN A 35 -2.16 -10.08 -16.62
C GLN A 35 -1.16 -11.24 -16.44
N GLY A 36 -0.65 -11.42 -15.22
CA GLY A 36 0.19 -12.55 -14.83
C GLY A 36 -0.41 -13.35 -13.67
N LEU A 37 -1.74 -13.52 -13.63
CA LEU A 37 -2.38 -14.37 -12.62
C LEU A 37 -2.38 -15.83 -13.12
N PRO A 38 -1.61 -16.76 -12.52
CA PRO A 38 -1.74 -18.16 -12.85
C PRO A 38 -3.06 -18.67 -12.27
N SER A 39 -3.97 -19.11 -13.15
CA SER A 39 -5.17 -19.86 -12.77
C SER A 39 -4.76 -21.08 -11.93
N GLN A 40 -5.03 -21.07 -10.63
CA GLN A 40 -4.90 -22.25 -9.78
C GLN A 40 -6.28 -22.83 -9.51
N THR A 41 -6.78 -23.62 -10.46
CA THR A 41 -7.72 -24.70 -10.18
C THR A 41 -6.91 -25.96 -9.86
N GLY A 42 -7.32 -26.64 -8.79
CA GLY A 42 -6.50 -27.61 -8.05
C GLY A 42 -5.75 -28.65 -8.88
N SER A 43 -4.46 -28.78 -8.59
CA SER A 43 -3.68 -30.00 -8.80
C SER A 43 -2.47 -29.99 -7.88
N GLN A 44 -2.37 -30.98 -6.99
CA GLN A 44 -1.15 -31.25 -6.23
C GLN A 44 -0.04 -31.69 -7.20
N ASN A 45 0.96 -30.85 -7.43
CA ASN A 45 2.38 -31.21 -7.33
C ASN A 45 3.31 -30.06 -7.74
N GLN A 46 4.18 -29.70 -6.79
CA GLN A 46 5.53 -29.18 -6.97
C GLN A 46 5.73 -27.96 -7.89
N ARG A 47 5.68 -26.77 -7.28
CA ARG A 47 6.65 -25.70 -7.56
C ARG A 47 7.15 -25.11 -6.25
N PHE A 48 8.43 -25.35 -5.99
CA PHE A 48 9.19 -24.77 -4.88
C PHE A 48 9.32 -23.25 -5.05
N ASN A 49 9.21 -22.54 -3.91
CA ASN A 49 9.34 -21.10 -3.69
C ASN A 49 8.29 -20.19 -4.35
N LEU A 50 7.00 -20.52 -4.19
CA LEU A 50 6.01 -19.45 -4.13
C LEU A 50 6.04 -18.89 -2.71
N GLN A 51 6.65 -17.70 -2.54
CA GLN A 51 6.41 -16.85 -1.38
C GLN A 51 4.91 -16.88 -1.07
N CYS A 52 4.54 -17.15 0.19
CA CYS A 52 3.16 -17.31 0.65
C CYS A 52 2.28 -16.07 0.45
N ARG A 53 2.02 -15.78 -0.82
CA ARG A 53 1.39 -14.58 -1.33
C ARG A 53 0.03 -14.94 -1.86
N PHE A 54 -0.97 -14.25 -1.33
CA PHE A 54 -2.36 -14.48 -1.69
C PHE A 54 -3.03 -13.16 -2.05
N PHE A 55 -3.89 -13.19 -3.07
CA PHE A 55 -4.75 -12.08 -3.43
C PHE A 55 -6.12 -12.26 -2.81
N VAL A 56 -6.65 -11.20 -2.21
CA VAL A 56 -7.97 -11.18 -1.59
C VAL A 56 -8.81 -10.11 -2.28
N SER A 57 -10.02 -10.49 -2.68
CA SER A 57 -11.01 -9.60 -3.25
C SER A 57 -12.43 -10.12 -3.05
N GLN A 58 -13.33 -9.23 -2.67
CA GLN A 58 -14.77 -9.45 -2.59
C GLN A 58 -15.47 -9.20 -3.94
N THR A 59 -14.78 -8.59 -4.92
CA THR A 59 -15.33 -8.31 -6.25
C THR A 59 -14.71 -9.14 -7.37
N TYR A 60 -13.49 -9.65 -7.18
CA TYR A 60 -12.74 -10.39 -8.19
C TYR A 60 -12.81 -11.92 -7.96
N PRO A 61 -13.46 -12.69 -8.86
CA PRO A 61 -13.75 -14.12 -8.62
C PRO A 61 -12.54 -15.06 -8.53
N GLU A 62 -11.38 -14.68 -9.09
CA GLU A 62 -10.19 -15.54 -9.08
C GLU A 62 -9.30 -15.32 -7.85
N ALA A 63 -9.69 -14.41 -6.95
CA ALA A 63 -9.03 -14.17 -5.66
C ALA A 63 -9.79 -14.84 -4.51
N TYR A 64 -9.15 -14.97 -3.35
CA TYR A 64 -9.84 -15.36 -2.12
C TYR A 64 -10.84 -14.29 -1.71
N SER A 65 -12.00 -14.68 -1.20
CA SER A 65 -13.03 -13.69 -0.84
C SER A 65 -12.76 -13.01 0.50
N GLN A 66 -11.99 -13.69 1.36
CA GLN A 66 -11.66 -13.26 2.72
C GLN A 66 -10.18 -13.53 3.03
N VAL A 67 -9.61 -12.72 3.91
CA VAL A 67 -8.26 -12.90 4.43
C VAL A 67 -8.17 -14.20 5.21
N ALA A 68 -9.19 -14.55 6.00
CA ALA A 68 -9.24 -15.81 6.74
C ALA A 68 -9.12 -17.04 5.82
N GLU A 69 -9.72 -17.00 4.63
CA GLU A 69 -9.62 -18.09 3.64
C GLU A 69 -8.19 -18.23 3.10
N ALA A 70 -7.53 -17.12 2.81
CA ALA A 70 -6.14 -17.11 2.37
C ALA A 70 -5.19 -17.62 3.45
N LEU A 71 -5.42 -17.26 4.72
CA LEU A 71 -4.61 -17.72 5.85
C LEU A 71 -4.85 -19.20 6.20
N ALA A 72 -6.00 -19.76 5.83
CA ALA A 72 -6.28 -21.19 6.01
C ALA A 72 -5.42 -22.09 5.09
N VAL A 73 -4.80 -21.52 4.04
CA VAL A 73 -3.84 -22.23 3.20
C VAL A 73 -2.52 -22.36 3.97
N PRO A 74 -2.03 -23.60 4.20
CA PRO A 74 -0.81 -23.81 4.96
C PRO A 74 0.41 -23.32 4.18
N CYS A 75 1.28 -22.62 4.89
CA CYS A 75 2.59 -22.18 4.43
C CYS A 75 3.70 -22.98 5.09
N ALA A 76 4.89 -23.00 4.48
CA ALA A 76 6.06 -23.56 5.14
C ALA A 76 6.37 -22.78 6.43
N LEU A 77 6.89 -23.48 7.45
CA LEU A 77 7.07 -22.97 8.82
C LEU A 77 7.96 -21.71 8.92
N ASP A 78 8.78 -21.45 7.90
CA ASP A 78 9.73 -20.34 7.80
C ASP A 78 9.29 -19.24 6.80
N GLU A 79 8.14 -19.41 6.14
CA GLU A 79 7.63 -18.44 5.18
C GLU A 79 6.67 -17.43 5.84
N ASN A 80 6.80 -16.17 5.44
CA ASN A 80 5.90 -15.11 5.86
C ASN A 80 4.70 -15.04 4.92
N TYR A 81 3.51 -14.84 5.48
CA TYR A 81 2.30 -14.58 4.69
C TYR A 81 2.33 -13.16 4.14
N GLU A 82 2.02 -13.00 2.86
CA GLU A 82 1.80 -11.73 2.19
C GLU A 82 0.40 -11.72 1.56
N ILE A 83 -0.53 -11.03 2.19
CA ILE A 83 -1.89 -10.87 1.69
C ILE A 83 -2.03 -9.52 1.00
N ILE A 84 -2.51 -9.53 -0.24
CA ILE A 84 -2.71 -8.33 -1.06
C ILE A 84 -4.20 -8.14 -1.31
N LEU A 85 -4.78 -7.08 -0.74
CA LEU A 85 -6.18 -6.72 -0.95
C LEU A 85 -6.33 -5.90 -2.23
N LEU A 86 -7.20 -6.38 -3.12
CA LEU A 86 -7.48 -5.77 -4.42
C LEU A 86 -8.64 -4.78 -4.37
N ASP A 87 -9.48 -4.79 -3.34
CA ASP A 87 -10.62 -3.89 -3.26
C ASP A 87 -10.30 -2.61 -2.47
N PRO A 88 -10.91 -1.47 -2.86
CA PRO A 88 -10.82 -0.24 -2.08
C PRO A 88 -11.59 -0.32 -0.76
N GLU A 89 -12.59 -1.21 -0.66
CA GLU A 89 -13.31 -1.49 0.58
C GLU A 89 -13.27 -2.99 0.86
N HIS A 90 -13.07 -3.35 2.13
CA HIS A 90 -13.02 -4.74 2.58
C HIS A 90 -13.88 -4.90 3.83
N THR A 91 -14.83 -5.84 3.80
CA THR A 91 -15.72 -6.11 4.92
C THR A 91 -15.44 -7.49 5.50
N GLU A 92 -14.73 -7.57 6.62
CA GLU A 92 -14.38 -8.84 7.27
C GLU A 92 -14.04 -8.65 8.74
N TYR A 93 -14.57 -9.54 9.59
CA TYR A 93 -14.02 -9.75 10.94
C TYR A 93 -12.92 -10.80 10.85
N LEU A 94 -11.70 -10.44 11.23
CA LEU A 94 -10.53 -11.30 11.09
C LEU A 94 -10.03 -11.79 12.45
N LYS A 95 -10.07 -13.11 12.67
CA LYS A 95 -9.43 -13.75 13.81
C LYS A 95 -8.17 -14.49 13.38
N ILE A 96 -7.03 -14.14 13.96
CA ILE A 96 -5.73 -14.76 13.71
C ILE A 96 -5.30 -15.51 14.97
N ASP A 97 -5.10 -16.82 14.82
CA ASP A 97 -4.72 -17.75 15.90
C ASP A 97 -3.61 -18.70 15.42
N GLN A 98 -2.67 -18.15 14.64
CA GLN A 98 -1.51 -18.88 14.12
C GLN A 98 -0.23 -18.11 14.43
N ASN A 99 0.82 -18.84 14.84
CA ASN A 99 2.11 -18.24 15.19
C ASN A 99 2.99 -18.04 13.95
N SER A 100 2.59 -17.11 13.08
CA SER A 100 3.28 -16.76 11.85
C SER A 100 3.45 -15.24 11.71
N SER A 101 4.36 -14.79 10.84
CA SER A 101 4.44 -13.39 10.43
C SER A 101 3.54 -13.14 9.21
N ILE A 102 2.62 -12.20 9.34
CA ILE A 102 1.59 -11.89 8.35
C ILE A 102 1.69 -10.41 7.99
N ILE A 103 1.87 -10.13 6.70
CA ILE A 103 1.78 -8.78 6.13
C ILE A 103 0.51 -8.73 5.31
N ILE A 104 -0.37 -7.79 5.62
CA ILE A 104 -1.53 -7.46 4.82
C ILE A 104 -1.32 -6.06 4.26
N ARG A 105 -1.42 -5.93 2.94
CA ARG A 105 -1.28 -4.65 2.25
C ARG A 105 -2.34 -4.50 1.19
N ASN A 106 -2.65 -3.27 0.83
CA ASN A 106 -3.47 -3.00 -0.34
C ASN A 106 -2.63 -3.03 -1.64
N ALA A 107 -3.29 -3.22 -2.78
CA ALA A 107 -2.65 -3.22 -4.10
C ALA A 107 -2.38 -1.80 -4.67
N TYR A 108 -2.95 -0.75 -4.07
CA TYR A 108 -3.00 0.59 -4.65
C TYR A 108 -2.41 1.67 -3.75
N THR A 109 -2.39 2.92 -4.22
CA THR A 109 -1.88 4.06 -3.43
C THR A 109 -2.88 4.51 -2.39
N ASN A 110 -4.18 4.53 -2.73
CA ASN A 110 -5.23 4.93 -1.79
C ASN A 110 -5.48 3.82 -0.77
N PRO A 111 -5.65 4.16 0.52
CA PRO A 111 -5.84 3.15 1.55
C PRO A 111 -7.08 2.31 1.29
N THR A 112 -7.01 1.02 1.58
CA THR A 112 -8.21 0.17 1.63
C THR A 112 -8.97 0.47 2.91
N VAL A 113 -10.28 0.70 2.79
CA VAL A 113 -11.17 0.91 3.92
C VAL A 113 -11.64 -0.45 4.44
N TRP A 114 -11.22 -0.81 5.65
CA TRP A 114 -11.63 -2.02 6.33
C TRP A 114 -12.78 -1.74 7.30
N GLN A 115 -13.85 -2.51 7.19
CA GLN A 115 -15.00 -2.46 8.10
C GLN A 115 -15.50 -3.86 8.46
N ILE A 116 -16.43 -3.94 9.40
CA ILE A 116 -17.21 -5.14 9.71
C ILE A 116 -18.69 -4.86 9.54
N ASN A 117 -19.46 -5.83 9.07
CA ASN A 117 -20.92 -5.76 9.00
C ASN A 117 -21.61 -6.65 10.05
N THR A 118 -20.91 -6.95 11.14
CA THR A 118 -21.35 -7.85 12.20
C THR A 118 -21.33 -7.15 13.55
N THR A 119 -21.95 -7.76 14.56
CA THR A 119 -21.97 -7.23 15.94
C THR A 119 -20.70 -7.55 16.72
N LYS A 120 -19.57 -7.80 16.05
CA LYS A 120 -18.30 -8.08 16.70
C LYS A 120 -17.75 -6.81 17.35
N GLU A 121 -17.11 -6.99 18.50
CA GLU A 121 -16.59 -5.88 19.31
C GLU A 121 -15.27 -5.32 18.76
N GLU A 122 -14.65 -6.05 17.83
CA GLU A 122 -13.45 -5.66 17.10
C GLU A 122 -13.48 -6.05 15.61
N ILE A 123 -12.65 -5.40 14.81
CA ILE A 123 -12.45 -5.76 13.39
C ILE A 123 -11.42 -6.90 13.28
N ILE A 124 -10.33 -6.79 14.04
CA ILE A 124 -9.24 -7.77 14.02
C ILE A 124 -8.97 -8.27 15.43
N GLN A 125 -8.95 -9.59 15.59
CA GLN A 125 -8.53 -10.29 16.81
C GLN A 125 -7.23 -11.06 16.53
N LEU A 126 -6.12 -10.56 17.05
CA LEU A 126 -4.80 -11.20 16.99
C LEU A 126 -4.51 -11.91 18.31
N ASN A 127 -4.68 -13.24 18.33
CA ASN A 127 -4.39 -14.06 19.51
C ASN A 127 -2.91 -14.44 19.58
N THR A 128 -2.28 -14.78 18.45
CA THR A 128 -0.89 -15.20 18.34
C THR A 128 -0.27 -14.74 17.03
N GLY A 129 1.05 -14.62 16.97
CA GLY A 129 1.79 -14.27 15.76
C GLY A 129 2.02 -12.77 15.58
N ASN A 130 2.52 -12.39 14.40
CA ASN A 130 2.85 -11.01 14.07
C ASN A 130 2.00 -10.53 12.91
N LEU A 131 1.29 -9.42 13.08
CA LEU A 131 0.48 -8.81 12.03
C LEU A 131 1.02 -7.42 11.69
N THR A 132 1.30 -7.19 10.41
CA THR A 132 1.60 -5.87 9.86
C THR A 132 0.52 -5.49 8.85
N LEU A 133 -0.14 -4.36 9.08
CA LEU A 133 -1.09 -3.76 8.15
C LEU A 133 -0.46 -2.56 7.47
N ILE A 134 -0.54 -2.51 6.14
CA ILE A 134 0.03 -1.43 5.34
C ILE A 134 -1.08 -0.74 4.56
N ASN A 135 -1.25 0.56 4.81
CA ASN A 135 -2.13 1.46 4.07
C ASN A 135 -3.62 1.07 4.14
N PHE A 136 -4.12 1.07 5.38
CA PHE A 136 -5.51 0.81 5.71
C PHE A 136 -6.13 1.98 6.46
N GLU A 137 -7.41 2.19 6.21
CA GLU A 137 -8.30 3.00 7.04
C GLU A 137 -9.37 2.11 7.64
N PHE A 138 -9.81 2.38 8.86
CA PHE A 138 -10.87 1.62 9.51
C PHE A 138 -12.15 2.45 9.56
N ARG A 139 -13.26 1.86 9.12
CA ARG A 139 -14.56 2.51 9.13
C ARG A 139 -15.49 1.86 10.15
N PHE A 140 -16.08 2.72 10.99
CA PHE A 140 -17.18 2.36 11.86
C PHE A 140 -18.49 2.42 11.08
N ILE A 141 -19.37 1.45 11.29
CA ILE A 141 -20.69 1.43 10.68
C ILE A 141 -21.79 1.44 11.73
N ILE A 142 -22.98 1.87 11.34
CA ILE A 142 -24.17 1.79 12.18
C ILE A 142 -24.95 0.55 11.74
N LEU A 143 -25.06 -0.43 12.64
CA LEU A 143 -25.94 -1.57 12.46
C LEU A 143 -27.24 -1.31 13.21
N SER A 144 -28.36 -1.53 12.52
CA SER A 144 -29.70 -1.40 13.10
C SER A 144 -30.35 -2.77 13.23
N ASN A 145 -30.85 -3.09 14.43
CA ASN A 145 -31.60 -4.31 14.69
C ASN A 145 -33.00 -3.93 15.20
N GLY A 146 -33.86 -3.53 14.27
CA GLY A 146 -35.21 -3.02 14.57
C GLY A 146 -35.18 -1.60 15.10
N SER A 147 -35.56 -1.40 16.36
CA SER A 147 -35.70 -0.08 17.00
C SER A 147 -34.41 0.46 17.61
N ILE A 148 -33.33 -0.31 17.61
CA ILE A 148 -32.04 0.07 18.19
C ILE A 148 -30.97 0.08 17.10
N SER A 149 -30.21 1.17 17.05
CA SER A 149 -29.04 1.33 16.20
C SER A 149 -27.79 1.47 17.05
N SER A 150 -26.72 0.79 16.69
CA SER A 150 -25.46 0.82 17.43
C SER A 150 -24.27 0.92 16.46
N ILE A 151 -23.20 1.55 16.92
CA ILE A 151 -21.97 1.74 16.15
C ILE A 151 -21.07 0.53 16.39
N TYR A 152 -20.51 -0.03 15.31
CA TYR A 152 -19.59 -1.17 15.33
C TYR A 152 -18.29 -0.87 14.57
N PRO A 153 -17.12 -1.39 15.01
CA PRO A 153 -16.91 -2.14 16.25
C PRO A 153 -17.19 -1.28 17.49
N SER A 154 -17.73 -1.90 18.55
CA SER A 154 -18.22 -1.19 19.76
C SER A 154 -17.18 -1.07 20.88
N SER A 155 -16.06 -1.79 20.80
CA SER A 155 -15.04 -1.82 21.84
C SER A 155 -13.70 -1.28 21.34
N GLN A 156 -13.09 -1.98 20.38
CA GLN A 156 -11.74 -1.68 19.90
C GLN A 156 -11.60 -2.03 18.42
N ILE A 157 -10.71 -1.38 17.68
CA ILE A 157 -10.51 -1.71 16.26
C ILE A 157 -9.73 -3.02 16.14
N VAL A 158 -8.65 -3.14 16.91
CA VAL A 158 -7.79 -4.32 16.95
C VAL A 158 -7.60 -4.76 18.39
N PHE A 159 -7.85 -6.03 18.65
CA PHE A 159 -7.48 -6.70 19.89
C PHE A 159 -6.22 -7.52 19.66
N ALA A 160 -5.14 -7.22 20.39
CA ALA A 160 -3.94 -8.04 20.43
C ALA A 160 -3.74 -8.51 21.87
N GLY A 161 -4.02 -9.78 22.15
CA GLY A 161 -3.99 -10.24 23.54
C GLY A 161 -4.22 -11.73 23.72
N ASN A 162 -3.15 -12.44 24.06
CA ASN A 162 -3.20 -13.72 24.75
C ASN A 162 -2.14 -13.72 25.85
N LYS A 163 -2.47 -14.15 27.08
CA LYS A 163 -1.56 -14.10 28.25
C LYS A 163 -0.34 -15.00 28.13
N LEU A 164 -0.30 -15.91 27.15
CA LEU A 164 0.67 -17.00 27.08
C LEU A 164 1.65 -16.91 25.91
N VAL A 165 1.40 -16.07 24.91
CA VAL A 165 2.24 -15.93 23.71
C VAL A 165 2.27 -14.46 23.30
N GLU A 166 3.47 -13.93 23.07
CA GLU A 166 3.65 -12.56 22.58
C GLU A 166 3.18 -12.48 21.13
N GLY A 167 2.18 -11.63 20.87
CA GLY A 167 1.81 -11.20 19.53
C GLY A 167 2.23 -9.75 19.31
N SER A 168 2.68 -9.41 18.10
CA SER A 168 2.98 -8.02 17.74
C SER A 168 2.05 -7.52 16.65
N PHE A 169 1.60 -6.27 16.79
CA PHE A 169 0.74 -5.60 15.84
C PHE A 169 1.39 -4.29 15.39
N ASN A 170 1.56 -4.13 14.07
CA ASN A 170 2.14 -2.95 13.48
C ASN A 170 1.22 -2.36 12.41
N ILE A 171 0.91 -1.07 12.51
CA ILE A 171 0.23 -0.31 11.45
C ILE A 171 1.27 0.58 10.77
N MET A 172 1.44 0.41 9.47
CA MET A 172 2.31 1.24 8.65
C MET A 172 1.47 2.03 7.64
N LYS A 173 1.78 3.31 7.50
CA LYS A 173 1.30 4.07 6.34
C LYS A 173 2.12 3.69 5.11
N PHE A 174 1.51 3.70 3.93
CA PHE A 174 2.30 3.61 2.70
C PHE A 174 3.32 4.75 2.76
N LYS A 175 4.59 4.43 2.54
CA LYS A 175 5.66 5.41 2.54
C LYS A 175 5.27 6.48 1.53
N ASP A 176 5.05 7.71 2.01
CA ASP A 176 4.72 8.83 1.15
C ASP A 176 5.76 8.83 0.03
N TYR A 177 5.29 8.68 -1.21
CA TYR A 177 6.12 8.98 -2.37
C TYR A 177 6.75 10.35 -2.11
N LEU A 178 8.02 10.52 -2.50
CA LEU A 178 8.72 11.80 -2.35
C LEU A 178 7.75 12.92 -2.74
N SER A 179 7.54 13.89 -1.84
CA SER A 179 6.66 15.04 -2.11
C SER A 179 6.99 15.61 -3.49
N ASP A 180 6.00 16.14 -4.21
CA ASP A 180 6.22 16.81 -5.49
C ASP A 180 7.38 17.82 -5.41
N GLY A 181 7.54 18.50 -4.26
CA GLY A 181 8.67 19.40 -4.00
C GLY A 181 10.02 18.67 -3.86
N ALA A 182 10.05 17.48 -3.27
CA ALA A 182 11.25 16.64 -3.19
C ALA A 182 11.63 16.06 -4.57
N ILE A 183 10.65 15.65 -5.38
CA ILE A 183 10.87 15.19 -6.76
C ILE A 183 11.40 16.36 -7.61
N ALA A 184 10.77 17.53 -7.53
CA ALA A 184 11.22 18.74 -8.21
C ALA A 184 12.64 19.15 -7.78
N GLY A 185 12.92 19.09 -6.46
CA GLY A 185 14.24 19.37 -5.92
C GLY A 185 15.33 18.43 -6.46
N ILE A 186 15.06 17.13 -6.54
CA ILE A 186 15.99 16.14 -7.11
C ILE A 186 16.22 16.40 -8.60
N ALA A 187 15.17 16.71 -9.36
CA ALA A 187 15.29 16.98 -10.79
C ALA A 187 16.12 18.25 -11.08
N VAL A 188 15.83 19.35 -10.38
CA VAL A 188 16.55 20.62 -10.54
C VAL A 188 18.00 20.48 -10.05
N GLY A 189 18.21 19.85 -8.89
CA GLY A 189 19.56 19.62 -8.35
C GLY A 189 20.43 18.80 -9.29
N SER A 190 19.86 17.76 -9.90
CA SER A 190 20.57 16.92 -10.89
C SER A 190 20.97 17.71 -12.13
N LEU A 191 20.10 18.57 -12.66
CA LEU A 191 20.38 19.39 -13.83
C LEU A 191 21.50 20.42 -13.58
N VAL A 192 21.48 21.07 -12.41
CA VAL A 192 22.52 22.03 -12.00
C VAL A 192 23.86 21.33 -11.84
N PHE A 193 23.88 20.16 -11.20
CA PHE A 193 25.10 19.38 -11.01
C PHE A 193 25.73 18.98 -12.34
N VAL A 194 24.94 18.44 -13.28
CA VAL A 194 25.42 18.07 -14.62
C VAL A 194 25.99 19.28 -15.36
N SER A 195 25.33 20.43 -15.26
CA SER A 195 25.79 21.68 -15.91
C SER A 195 27.14 22.16 -15.37
N ILE A 196 27.35 22.07 -14.05
CA ILE A 196 28.63 22.42 -13.41
C ILE A 196 29.74 21.46 -13.85
N VAL A 197 29.47 20.15 -13.85
CA VAL A 197 30.46 19.13 -14.25
C VAL A 197 30.91 19.34 -15.69
N VAL A 198 29.97 19.57 -16.62
CA VAL A 198 30.30 19.85 -18.02
C VAL A 198 31.10 21.15 -18.15
N GLY A 199 30.73 22.20 -17.42
CA GLY A 199 31.46 23.46 -17.40
C GLY A 199 32.91 23.31 -16.93
N VAL A 200 33.13 22.54 -15.86
CA VAL A 200 34.48 22.24 -15.35
C VAL A 200 35.29 21.45 -16.38
N ILE A 201 34.72 20.43 -17.02
CA ILE A 201 35.41 19.62 -18.04
C ILE A 201 35.86 20.52 -19.20
N ILE A 202 34.98 21.38 -19.72
CA ILE A 202 35.29 22.29 -20.82
C ILE A 202 36.39 23.27 -20.40
N LEU A 203 36.30 23.87 -19.21
CA LEU A 203 37.31 24.79 -18.70
C LEU A 203 38.69 24.11 -18.58
N THR A 204 38.71 22.89 -18.03
CA THR A 204 39.93 22.09 -17.87
C THR A 204 40.55 21.79 -19.23
N PHE A 205 39.74 21.41 -20.22
CA PHE A 205 40.19 21.15 -21.59
C PHE A 205 40.78 22.40 -22.27
N ILE A 206 40.17 23.57 -22.07
CA ILE A 206 40.68 24.85 -22.61
C ILE A 206 42.02 25.20 -21.96
N LEU A 207 42.14 25.05 -20.64
CA LEU A 207 43.38 25.34 -19.91
C LEU A 207 44.52 24.41 -20.32
N HIS A 208 44.23 23.13 -20.61
CA HIS A 208 45.25 22.15 -21.02
C HIS A 208 45.72 22.32 -22.48
N LYS A 209 44.98 23.04 -23.31
CA LYS A 209 45.33 23.33 -24.71
C LYS A 209 46.17 24.60 -24.90
N LYS A 210 46.35 25.41 -23.85
CA LYS A 210 47.27 26.56 -23.82
C LYS A 210 48.62 26.13 -23.26
#